data_AF-A0A814DXQ4-F1
#
_entry.id   AF-A0A814DXQ4-F1
#
_cell.length_a   1.000
_cell.length_b   1.000
_cell.length_c   1.000
_cell.angle_alpha   90.00
_cell.angle_beta   90.00
_cell.angle_gamma   90.00
#
_symmetry.space_group_name_H-M   'P 1'
#
loop_
_entity.id
_entity.type
_entity.pdbx_description
1 polymer ?
#
loop_
_entity_poly.entity_id
_entity_poly.type
_entity_poly.pdbx_seq_one_letter_code
_entity_poly.pdbx_strand_id
1 'polypeptide(L)'
;MLNKPVYVAVESFKFVRFYPLNNRDIPDEFKYKYSTVSSIKDLENEHPMIDYTQPSLLTFLFTDNGIFTPSDVSDELVKLYL
;
A
#
# COMPACT_ATOMS: atom_id res chain seq x y z
N MET A 1 -16.90 11.54 2.40
CA MET A 1 -16.64 10.75 1.18
C MET A 1 -17.88 10.75 0.30
N LEU A 2 -17.73 10.73 -1.02
CA LEU A 2 -18.84 10.91 -1.98
C LEU A 2 -19.76 9.68 -2.14
N ASN A 3 -19.71 8.71 -1.22
CA ASN A 3 -20.42 7.42 -1.27
C ASN A 3 -20.25 6.68 -2.62
N LYS A 4 -19.09 6.87 -3.27
CA LYS A 4 -18.72 6.18 -4.50
C LYS A 4 -17.80 5.02 -4.14
N PRO A 5 -18.05 3.80 -4.65
CA PRO A 5 -17.15 2.69 -4.41
C PRO A 5 -15.79 2.94 -5.08
N VAL A 6 -14.73 2.44 -4.45
CA VAL A 6 -13.35 2.55 -4.95
C VAL A 6 -12.82 1.14 -5.17
N TYR A 7 -12.36 0.89 -6.39
CA TYR A 7 -11.82 -0.42 -6.78
C TYR A 7 -10.34 -0.29 -7.12
N VAL A 8 -9.57 -1.34 -6.85
CA VAL A 8 -8.13 -1.40 -7.14
C VAL A 8 -7.87 -2.58 -8.07
N ALA A 9 -7.07 -2.39 -9.11
CA ALA A 9 -6.53 -3.50 -9.92
C ALA A 9 -5.08 -3.76 -9.50
N VAL A 10 -4.77 -4.99 -9.10
CA VAL A 10 -3.46 -5.35 -8.56
C VAL A 10 -3.17 -6.82 -8.79
N GLU A 11 -1.92 -7.16 -9.05
CA GLU A 11 -1.47 -8.55 -9.17
C GLU A 11 -1.13 -9.11 -7.78
N SER A 12 -1.41 -10.39 -7.56
CA SER A 12 -1.27 -11.08 -6.27
C SER A 12 0.16 -11.08 -5.73
N PHE A 13 1.17 -11.09 -6.61
CA PHE A 13 2.59 -10.99 -6.20
C PHE A 13 2.96 -9.64 -5.56
N LYS A 14 2.10 -8.61 -5.67
CA LYS A 14 2.28 -7.32 -4.99
C LYS A 14 1.74 -7.33 -3.56
N PHE A 15 1.19 -8.46 -3.09
CA PHE A 15 0.82 -8.61 -1.68
C PHE A 15 2.10 -8.73 -0.84
N VAL A 16 2.21 -7.88 0.18
CA VAL A 16 3.40 -7.77 1.01
C VAL A 16 3.06 -7.93 2.48
N ARG A 17 3.96 -8.57 3.25
CA ARG A 17 3.85 -8.65 4.72
C ARG A 17 4.30 -7.35 5.37
N PHE A 18 3.57 -6.28 5.09
CA PHE A 18 3.82 -4.95 5.62
C PHE A 18 2.48 -4.28 5.97
N TYR A 19 2.34 -3.82 7.20
CA TYR A 19 1.07 -3.34 7.76
C TYR A 19 1.20 -1.92 8.34
N PRO A 20 1.30 -0.87 7.49
CA PRO A 20 1.28 0.51 7.96
C PRO A 20 -0.12 0.86 8.47
N LEU A 21 -0.20 1.59 9.58
CA LEU A 21 -1.46 2.09 10.14
C LEU A 21 -1.77 3.49 9.61
N ASN A 22 -0.73 4.24 9.23
CA ASN A 22 -0.82 5.58 8.67
C ASN A 22 0.38 5.91 7.76
N ASN A 23 0.32 7.05 7.07
CA ASN A 23 1.38 7.49 6.14
C ASN A 23 2.77 7.63 6.77
N ARG A 24 2.88 7.85 8.10
CA ARG A 24 4.18 7.97 8.77
C ARG A 24 4.88 6.62 8.90
N ASP A 25 4.14 5.52 8.87
CA ASP A 25 4.69 4.18 9.09
C ASP A 25 5.39 3.63 7.84
N ILE A 26 5.20 4.24 6.66
CA ILE A 26 5.91 3.87 5.43
C ILE A 26 7.37 4.37 5.52
N PRO A 27 8.39 3.50 5.36
CA PRO A 27 9.79 3.90 5.27
C PRO A 27 10.10 4.94 4.19
N ASP A 28 11.02 5.86 4.47
CA ASP A 28 11.42 6.91 3.53
C ASP A 28 12.04 6.35 2.24
N GLU A 29 12.65 5.17 2.33
CA GLU A 29 13.19 4.41 1.20
C GLU A 29 12.12 4.06 0.14
N PHE A 30 10.85 3.94 0.56
CA PHE A 30 9.73 3.72 -0.36
C PHE A 30 9.07 5.04 -0.77
N LYS A 31 9.04 6.04 0.12
CA LYS A 31 8.41 7.34 -0.17
C LYS A 31 9.20 8.17 -1.17
N TYR A 32 10.52 8.11 -1.14
CA TYR A 32 11.38 9.01 -1.88
C TYR A 32 12.34 8.25 -2.80
N LYS A 33 12.85 8.93 -3.82
CA LYS A 33 13.88 8.36 -4.69
C LYS A 33 15.16 8.13 -3.89
N TYR A 34 15.86 7.04 -4.20
CA TYR A 34 17.15 6.72 -3.57
C TYR A 34 18.15 7.88 -3.64
N SER A 35 18.23 8.58 -4.78
CA SER A 35 19.09 9.75 -4.94
C SER A 35 18.80 10.84 -3.90
N THR A 36 17.52 11.09 -3.60
CA THR A 36 17.07 12.09 -2.62
C THR A 36 17.46 11.66 -1.21
N VAL A 37 17.13 10.42 -0.81
CA VAL A 37 17.45 9.87 0.51
C VAL A 37 18.95 9.84 0.77
N SER A 38 19.76 9.56 -0.27
CA SER A 38 21.22 9.51 -0.16
C SER A 38 21.91 10.88 -0.06
N SER A 39 21.28 11.95 -0.56
CA SER A 39 21.92 13.27 -0.73
C SER A 39 21.40 14.32 0.24
N ILE A 40 20.15 14.21 0.69
CA ILE A 40 19.50 15.21 1.53
C ILE A 40 19.27 14.62 2.92
N LYS A 41 19.73 15.32 3.96
CA LYS A 41 19.52 14.91 5.36
C LYS A 41 18.13 15.24 5.89
N ASP A 42 17.46 16.23 5.28
CA ASP A 42 16.16 16.74 5.71
C ASP A 42 15.16 16.69 4.54
N LEU A 43 14.10 15.91 4.71
CA LEU A 43 13.09 15.64 3.70
C LEU A 43 11.86 16.56 3.83
N GLU A 44 11.90 17.58 4.71
CA GLU A 44 10.73 18.46 4.98
C GLU A 44 10.20 19.16 3.72
N ASN A 45 11.09 19.56 2.81
CA ASN A 45 10.73 20.21 1.54
C ASN A 45 10.52 19.22 0.37
N GLU A 46 10.70 17.93 0.61
CA GLU A 46 10.56 16.89 -0.41
C GLU A 46 9.16 16.27 -0.37
N HIS A 47 8.66 15.87 -1.55
CA HIS A 47 7.32 15.33 -1.67
C HIS A 47 7.34 13.80 -1.80
N PRO A 48 6.60 13.06 -0.95
CA PRO A 48 6.53 11.61 -1.03
C PRO A 48 5.84 11.20 -2.34
N MET A 49 6.39 10.19 -3.00
CA MET A 49 5.86 9.59 -4.23
C MET A 49 4.84 8.48 -3.96
N ILE A 50 4.78 7.99 -2.72
CA ILE A 50 3.94 6.87 -2.30
C ILE A 50 3.20 7.27 -1.02
N ASP A 51 1.93 6.90 -0.93
CA ASP A 51 1.10 7.02 0.26
C ASP A 51 0.42 5.68 0.62
N TYR A 52 -0.24 5.68 1.77
CA TYR A 52 -1.04 4.57 2.27
C TYR A 52 -2.53 4.93 2.17
N THR A 53 -3.29 4.09 1.50
CA THR A 53 -4.76 4.14 1.49
C THR A 53 -5.31 3.08 2.45
N GLN A 54 -6.09 3.52 3.45
CA GLN A 54 -6.70 2.61 4.42
C GLN A 54 -7.68 1.63 3.75
N PRO A 55 -7.76 0.36 4.20
CA PRO A 55 -8.62 -0.66 3.62
C PRO A 55 -10.11 -0.32 3.71
N SER A 56 -10.52 0.45 4.73
CA SER A 56 -11.90 0.92 4.90
C SER A 56 -12.38 1.85 3.77
N LEU A 57 -11.46 2.37 2.96
CA LEU A 57 -11.75 3.25 1.83
C LEU A 57 -11.88 2.47 0.51
N LEU A 58 -11.54 1.18 0.52
CA LEU A 58 -11.53 0.31 -0.66
C LEU A 58 -12.73 -0.63 -0.62
N THR A 59 -13.35 -0.83 -1.77
CA THR A 59 -14.50 -1.72 -1.93
C THR A 59 -14.06 -3.13 -2.35
N PHE A 60 -13.35 -3.24 -3.48
CA PHE A 60 -12.81 -4.53 -3.96
C PHE A 60 -11.46 -4.34 -4.66
N LEU A 61 -10.68 -5.42 -4.64
CA LEU A 61 -9.43 -5.58 -5.35
C LEU A 61 -9.63 -6.63 -6.46
N PHE A 62 -9.29 -6.28 -7.69
CA PHE A 62 -9.27 -7.19 -8.83
C PHE A 62 -7.87 -7.75 -8.98
N THR A 63 -7.75 -9.07 -8.82
CA THR A 63 -6.48 -9.80 -8.88
C THR A 63 -6.54 -10.91 -9.92
N ASP A 64 -5.37 -11.46 -10.26
CA ASP A 64 -5.19 -12.66 -11.08
C ASP A 64 -5.84 -13.91 -10.46
N ASN A 65 -6.05 -13.93 -9.13
CA ASN A 65 -6.71 -15.03 -8.41
C ASN A 65 -8.21 -14.81 -8.17
N GLY A 66 -8.77 -13.69 -8.65
CA GLY A 66 -10.18 -13.33 -8.48
C GLY A 66 -10.38 -11.96 -7.82
N ILE A 67 -11.64 -11.70 -7.44
CA ILE A 67 -12.05 -10.44 -6.80
C ILE A 67 -12.02 -10.62 -5.28
N PHE A 68 -11.27 -9.77 -4.59
CA PHE A 68 -11.06 -9.81 -3.15
C PHE A 68 -11.65 -8.58 -2.45
N THR A 69 -12.15 -8.77 -1.24
CA THR A 69 -12.28 -7.70 -0.25
C THR A 69 -10.91 -7.34 0.32
N PRO A 70 -10.74 -6.15 0.91
CA PRO A 70 -9.48 -5.82 1.59
C PRO A 70 -9.08 -6.82 2.69
N SER A 71 -10.04 -7.46 3.37
CA SER A 71 -9.75 -8.49 4.38
C SER A 71 -9.21 -9.80 3.79
N ASP A 72 -9.66 -10.19 2.60
CA ASP A 72 -9.21 -11.44 1.95
C ASP A 72 -7.71 -11.42 1.65
N VAL A 73 -7.14 -10.22 1.43
CA VAL A 73 -5.68 -10.03 1.25
C VAL A 73 -4.90 -10.55 2.47
N SER A 74 -5.43 -10.36 3.68
CA SER A 74 -4.80 -10.87 4.91
C SER A 74 -4.81 -12.39 4.95
N ASP A 75 -5.92 -13.02 4.59
CA ASP A 75 -6.05 -14.48 4.57
C ASP A 75 -5.13 -15.11 3.53
N GLU A 76 -4.97 -14.49 2.36
CA GLU A 76 -4.01 -14.93 1.35
C GLU A 76 -2.55 -14.79 1.82
N LEU A 77 -2.23 -13.69 2.50
CA LEU A 77 -0.90 -13.53 3.11
C LEU A 77 -0.64 -14.55 4.23
N VAL A 78 -1.68 -15.02 4.95
CA VAL A 78 -1.52 -16.11 5.93
C VAL A 78 -1.19 -17.41 5.20
N LYS A 79 -1.92 -17.77 4.14
CA LYS A 79 -1.70 -19.01 3.35
C LYS A 79 -0.33 -19.09 2.68
N LEU A 80 0.22 -17.94 2.24
CA LEU A 80 1.52 -17.91 1.55
C LEU A 80 2.72 -18.15 2.49
N TYR A 81 2.55 -17.92 3.79
CA TYR A 81 3.67 -17.83 4.73
C TYR A 81 3.55 -18.75 5.96
N LEU A 82 2.46 -19.50 6.09
CA LEU A 82 2.23 -20.51 7.12
C LEU A 82 1.73 -21.80 6.47
#